data_AF-A0A521ZRS0-F1
#
_entry.id   AF-A0A521ZRS0-F1
#
_cell.length_a   1.000
_cell.length_b   1.000
_cell.length_c   1.000
_cell.angle_alpha   90.00
_cell.angle_beta   90.00
_cell.angle_gamma   90.00
#
_symmetry.space_group_name_H-M   'P 1'
#
loop_
_entity.id
_entity.type
_entity.pdbx_description
1 polymer ?
#
loop_
_entity_poly.entity_id
_entity_poly.type
_entity_poly.pdbx_seq_one_letter_code
_entity_poly.pdbx_strand_id
1 'polypeptide(L)'
;MEKISNPTSVSRWLALLSLALVGVLAPAVVAQESGIVSGLVVSSWDGAPLGGATVTVRGTTLAAQTSTSGRFELKNVPPGDQVLRFSKSGFAAVAVTDVRVIPGQTTTVNGNLRPEFYEMEEYEVTAEEFTQQTEQILFDRQQSSSLVDALGSEQFSKLGAGDAGQIVARVTGVSVVGGKYAVVRGLSDRYTRTLLNGVEVPSADPYKLSPQLDLFPSAMIDRISVSKTFTPDQPGGTGGGTIDIVTKSFPESPFVKFTLGTSYNPNSNLKKNFLADPDSSMAWLALPSAPSSISSELFGLTSAPARPGPSVSSENQARASSRRAQADAAAGLMQELGTANFAGTQRESPLNTSFVSSAGETKTVFG
;
A
#
# COMPACT_ATOMS: atom_id res chain seq x y z
N MET A 1 13.46 135.80 -25.61
CA MET A 1 14.93 135.92 -25.45
C MET A 1 15.40 134.62 -24.82
N GLU A 2 16.36 133.84 -25.26
CA GLU A 2 17.24 133.75 -26.44
C GLU A 2 17.81 132.30 -26.38
N LYS A 3 18.25 131.77 -27.52
CA LYS A 3 18.79 130.40 -27.71
C LYS A 3 19.98 130.03 -26.80
N ILE A 4 20.26 128.73 -26.71
CA ILE A 4 21.54 128.02 -27.05
C ILE A 4 21.56 126.67 -26.27
N SER A 5 21.19 125.54 -26.92
CA SER A 5 22.03 124.46 -27.49
C SER A 5 22.46 123.32 -26.53
N ASN A 6 21.89 122.14 -26.79
CA ASN A 6 22.23 120.73 -26.47
C ASN A 6 23.73 120.34 -26.42
N PRO A 7 24.15 119.07 -26.09
CA PRO A 7 23.45 117.95 -25.44
C PRO A 7 24.34 117.01 -24.53
N THR A 8 23.73 115.90 -24.06
CA THR A 8 24.29 114.57 -23.72
C THR A 8 25.18 114.38 -22.47
N SER A 9 24.56 113.92 -21.37
CA SER A 9 25.25 113.06 -20.38
C SER A 9 24.36 112.05 -19.61
N VAL A 10 23.05 112.01 -19.85
CA VAL A 10 22.13 111.20 -19.00
C VAL A 10 21.93 109.75 -19.52
N SER A 11 22.31 109.45 -20.76
CA SER A 11 22.19 108.08 -21.32
C SER A 11 23.28 107.10 -20.85
N ARG A 12 24.31 107.56 -20.14
CA ARG A 12 25.41 106.70 -19.65
C ARG A 12 25.08 106.01 -18.32
N TRP A 13 24.22 106.58 -17.49
CA TRP A 13 23.91 106.03 -16.17
C TRP A 13 22.77 104.99 -16.20
N LEU A 14 21.82 105.12 -17.14
CA LEU A 14 20.80 104.08 -17.38
C LEU A 14 21.36 102.86 -18.12
N ALA A 15 22.39 103.03 -18.96
CA ALA A 15 23.09 101.92 -19.59
C ALA A 15 24.01 101.15 -18.61
N LEU A 16 24.54 101.81 -17.58
CA LEU A 16 25.35 101.15 -16.54
C LEU A 16 24.50 100.39 -15.51
N LEU A 17 23.25 100.82 -15.27
CA LEU A 17 22.33 100.09 -14.38
C LEU A 17 21.67 98.88 -15.08
N SER A 18 21.49 98.93 -16.41
CA SER A 18 21.01 97.77 -17.18
C SER A 18 22.11 96.75 -17.51
N LEU A 19 23.39 97.14 -17.54
CA LEU A 19 24.51 96.21 -17.71
C LEU A 19 24.93 95.50 -16.42
N ALA A 20 24.51 95.99 -15.25
CA ALA A 20 24.74 95.32 -13.96
C ALA A 20 23.69 94.24 -13.61
N LEU A 21 22.54 94.21 -14.31
CA LEU A 21 21.45 93.26 -14.04
C LEU A 21 21.46 92.02 -14.96
N VAL A 22 22.35 91.97 -15.96
CA VAL A 22 22.43 90.86 -16.95
C VAL A 22 23.63 89.93 -16.68
N GLY A 23 24.36 90.14 -15.57
CA GLY A 23 25.65 89.46 -15.31
C GLY A 23 25.64 88.21 -14.42
N VAL A 24 24.52 87.77 -13.86
CA VAL A 24 24.52 86.66 -12.87
C VAL A 24 23.42 85.66 -13.14
N LEU A 25 23.57 84.88 -14.21
CA LEU A 25 22.95 83.57 -14.33
C LEU A 25 23.87 82.67 -15.18
N ALA A 26 25.09 82.46 -14.68
CA ALA A 26 25.86 81.32 -15.12
C ALA A 26 25.19 80.08 -14.52
N PRO A 27 24.72 79.09 -15.31
CA PRO A 27 24.46 77.79 -14.74
C PRO A 27 25.82 77.31 -14.22
N ALA A 28 25.93 77.14 -12.90
CA ALA A 28 27.00 76.32 -12.35
C ALA A 28 26.82 74.94 -12.99
N VAL A 29 27.65 74.63 -13.98
CA VAL A 29 27.88 73.27 -14.41
C VAL A 29 28.54 72.63 -13.20
N VAL A 30 27.71 72.07 -12.33
CA VAL A 30 28.18 71.13 -11.31
C VAL A 30 28.71 69.97 -12.14
N ALA A 31 30.02 69.95 -12.39
CA ALA A 31 30.69 68.75 -12.84
C ALA A 31 30.35 67.71 -11.79
N GLN A 32 29.43 66.80 -12.10
CA GLN A 32 29.15 65.69 -11.21
C GLN A 32 30.48 64.94 -11.08
N GLU A 33 31.11 65.00 -9.91
CA GLU A 33 32.34 64.27 -9.55
C GLU A 33 32.09 62.75 -9.48
N SER A 34 31.16 62.23 -10.27
CA SER A 34 30.83 60.82 -10.33
C SER A 34 31.68 60.10 -11.38
N GLY A 35 32.04 58.87 -11.08
CA GLY A 35 32.63 57.95 -12.05
C GLY A 35 31.57 57.09 -12.74
N ILE A 36 31.99 56.43 -13.81
CA ILE A 36 31.20 55.39 -14.49
C ILE A 36 31.82 54.04 -14.15
N VAL A 37 31.02 53.05 -13.81
CA VAL A 37 31.49 51.67 -13.65
C VAL A 37 30.88 50.82 -14.74
N SER A 38 31.71 50.12 -15.50
CA SER A 38 31.25 49.19 -16.54
C SER A 38 31.89 47.82 -16.35
N GLY A 39 31.32 46.80 -16.98
CA GLY A 39 31.93 45.48 -16.95
C GLY A 39 31.02 44.38 -17.42
N LEU A 40 31.47 43.15 -17.21
CA LEU A 40 30.78 41.93 -17.63
C LEU A 40 30.45 41.06 -16.41
N VAL A 41 29.22 40.58 -16.33
CA VAL A 41 28.82 39.56 -15.36
C VAL A 41 28.75 38.21 -16.06
N VAL A 42 29.52 37.25 -15.56
CA VAL A 42 29.59 35.88 -16.09
C VAL A 42 29.28 34.87 -15.01
N SER A 43 28.80 33.70 -15.44
CA SER A 43 28.67 32.53 -14.59
C SER A 43 30.03 31.90 -14.35
N SER A 44 30.33 31.55 -13.09
CA SER A 44 31.58 30.89 -12.71
C SER A 44 31.66 29.42 -13.14
N TRP A 45 30.55 28.82 -13.56
CA TRP A 45 30.49 27.39 -13.93
C TRP A 45 30.85 27.15 -15.39
N ASP A 46 30.19 27.87 -16.30
CA ASP A 46 30.26 27.71 -17.75
C ASP A 46 30.86 28.94 -18.47
N GLY A 47 31.17 30.02 -17.73
CA GLY A 47 31.69 31.26 -18.30
C GLY A 47 30.66 32.05 -19.12
N ALA A 48 29.38 31.64 -19.11
CA ALA A 48 28.36 32.27 -19.93
C ALA A 48 28.04 33.68 -19.42
N PRO A 49 27.82 34.67 -20.32
CA PRO A 49 27.40 36.01 -19.93
C PRO A 49 25.98 35.98 -19.33
N LEU A 50 25.81 36.61 -18.16
CA LEU A 50 24.56 36.60 -17.42
C LEU A 50 23.79 37.91 -17.62
N GLY A 51 22.77 37.89 -18.48
CA GLY A 51 21.78 38.97 -18.59
C GLY A 51 20.78 38.97 -17.44
N GLY A 52 20.22 40.14 -17.12
CA GLY A 52 19.21 40.33 -16.07
C GLY A 52 19.73 40.23 -14.63
N ALA A 53 21.05 40.23 -14.42
CA ALA A 53 21.64 40.35 -13.08
C ALA A 53 21.55 41.80 -12.61
N THR A 54 21.20 42.00 -11.35
CA THR A 54 21.13 43.32 -10.72
C THR A 54 22.46 43.67 -10.06
N VAL A 55 23.02 44.82 -10.41
CA VAL A 55 24.25 45.38 -9.85
C VAL A 55 23.86 46.59 -9.00
N THR A 56 24.24 46.58 -7.72
CA THR A 56 23.95 47.67 -6.76
C THR A 56 25.22 48.17 -6.10
N VAL A 57 25.31 49.47 -5.81
CA VAL A 57 26.42 50.03 -5.00
C VAL A 57 25.98 50.13 -3.55
N ARG A 58 26.76 49.55 -2.64
CA ARG A 58 26.48 49.59 -1.21
C ARG A 58 26.45 51.04 -0.71
N GLY A 59 25.38 51.43 -0.02
CA GLY A 59 25.21 52.78 0.55
C GLY A 59 24.56 53.79 -0.40
N THR A 60 24.20 53.39 -1.62
CA THR A 60 23.41 54.22 -2.55
C THR A 60 22.16 53.48 -3.01
N THR A 61 21.22 54.20 -3.62
CA THR A 61 20.06 53.62 -4.32
C THR A 61 20.34 53.32 -5.80
N LEU A 62 21.61 53.39 -6.23
CA LEU A 62 22.00 53.15 -7.62
C LEU A 62 21.97 51.66 -7.92
N ALA A 63 21.19 51.30 -8.93
CA ALA A 63 21.09 49.94 -9.46
C ALA A 63 21.14 49.96 -10.99
N ALA A 64 21.84 49.00 -11.58
CA ALA A 64 21.78 48.71 -13.01
C ALA A 64 21.48 47.23 -13.23
N GLN A 65 20.83 46.92 -14.35
CA GLN A 65 20.67 45.53 -14.79
C GLN A 65 21.63 45.23 -15.94
N THR A 66 22.15 44.00 -15.96
CA THR A 66 22.99 43.54 -17.07
C THR A 66 22.15 43.27 -18.33
N SER A 67 22.70 43.66 -19.48
CA SER A 67 22.12 43.39 -20.80
C SER A 67 22.18 41.90 -21.16
N THR A 68 21.51 41.47 -22.24
CA THR A 68 21.57 40.08 -22.76
C THR A 68 22.99 39.57 -22.99
N SER A 69 23.94 40.46 -23.27
CA SER A 69 25.38 40.15 -23.42
C SER A 69 26.16 40.12 -22.09
N GLY A 70 25.49 40.17 -20.93
CA GLY A 70 26.08 40.20 -19.60
C GLY A 70 26.74 41.53 -19.21
N ARG A 71 26.75 42.52 -20.11
CA ARG A 71 27.38 43.82 -19.87
C ARG A 71 26.49 44.72 -19.02
N PHE A 72 27.10 45.49 -18.12
CA PHE A 72 26.43 46.55 -17.36
C PHE A 72 27.20 47.86 -17.44
N GLU A 73 26.47 48.95 -17.27
CA GLU A 73 27.01 50.30 -17.13
C GLU A 73 26.25 51.01 -16.03
N LEU A 74 26.96 51.47 -15.01
CA LEU A 74 26.43 52.17 -13.87
C LEU A 74 27.00 53.59 -13.88
N LYS A 75 26.12 54.56 -14.13
CA LYS A 75 26.45 55.99 -14.16
C LYS A 75 26.23 56.61 -12.79
N ASN A 76 26.90 57.74 -12.55
CA ASN A 76 26.75 58.54 -11.34
C ASN A 76 27.26 57.85 -10.05
N VAL A 77 28.27 57.00 -10.13
CA VAL A 77 28.83 56.31 -8.95
C VAL A 77 29.72 57.27 -8.16
N PRO A 78 29.53 57.43 -6.83
CA PRO A 78 30.37 58.31 -6.02
C PRO A 78 31.85 57.89 -6.08
N PRO A 79 32.78 58.85 -6.16
CA PRO A 79 34.20 58.55 -6.25
C PRO A 79 34.71 57.98 -4.92
N GLY A 80 35.74 57.13 -4.97
CA GLY A 80 36.30 56.43 -3.82
C GLY A 80 36.24 54.90 -3.93
N ASP A 81 36.61 54.22 -2.86
CA ASP A 81 36.54 52.75 -2.79
C ASP A 81 35.09 52.34 -2.50
N GLN A 82 34.45 51.70 -3.47
CA GLN A 82 33.04 51.31 -3.45
C GLN A 82 32.88 49.80 -3.41
N VAL A 83 31.80 49.34 -2.79
CA VAL A 83 31.42 47.92 -2.76
C VAL A 83 30.27 47.69 -3.74
N LEU A 84 30.52 46.90 -4.78
CA LEU A 84 29.50 46.49 -5.74
C LEU A 84 28.92 45.14 -5.33
N ARG A 85 27.59 45.03 -5.29
CA ARG A 85 26.89 43.77 -5.05
C ARG A 85 26.16 43.35 -6.33
N PHE A 86 26.48 42.14 -6.78
CA PHE A 86 25.88 41.47 -7.91
C PHE A 86 24.90 40.41 -7.40
N SER A 87 23.65 40.44 -7.87
CA SER A 87 22.62 39.47 -7.47
C SER A 87 21.75 39.07 -8.66
N LYS A 88 21.42 37.78 -8.77
CA LYS A 88 20.51 37.21 -9.77
C LYS A 88 19.77 36.02 -9.16
N SER A 89 18.53 35.78 -9.55
CA SER A 89 17.76 34.60 -9.12
C SER A 89 18.45 33.31 -9.59
N GLY A 90 18.59 32.33 -8.70
CA GLY A 90 19.30 31.07 -8.97
C GLY A 90 20.84 31.17 -8.90
N PHE A 91 21.39 32.31 -8.46
CA PHE A 91 22.82 32.49 -8.27
C PHE A 91 23.13 33.08 -6.90
N ALA A 92 24.23 32.65 -6.30
CA ALA A 92 24.74 33.22 -5.05
C ALA A 92 25.20 34.67 -5.28
N ALA A 93 24.68 35.61 -4.50
CA ALA A 93 25.04 37.02 -4.59
C ALA A 93 26.51 37.24 -4.18
N VAL A 94 27.25 38.05 -4.95
CA VAL A 94 28.67 38.34 -4.73
C VAL A 94 28.86 39.83 -4.48
N ALA A 95 29.67 40.18 -3.47
CA ALA A 95 30.08 41.55 -3.18
C ALA A 95 31.57 41.73 -3.48
N VAL A 96 31.92 42.69 -4.33
CA VAL A 96 33.30 43.06 -4.68
C VAL A 96 33.64 44.34 -3.93
N THR A 97 34.60 44.29 -3.01
CA THR A 97 34.91 45.37 -2.06
C THR A 97 36.01 46.34 -2.51
N ASP A 98 36.75 46.02 -3.57
CA ASP A 98 37.96 46.76 -3.98
C ASP A 98 37.76 47.55 -5.28
N VAL A 99 36.59 48.17 -5.46
CA VAL A 99 36.30 48.97 -6.66
C VAL A 99 36.66 50.42 -6.42
N ARG A 100 37.86 50.82 -6.86
CA ARG A 100 38.29 52.21 -6.82
C ARG A 100 37.72 53.01 -7.99
N VAL A 101 36.76 53.89 -7.71
CA VAL A 101 36.11 54.74 -8.71
C VAL A 101 36.78 56.10 -8.77
N ILE A 102 37.38 56.44 -9.91
CA ILE A 102 38.01 57.74 -10.17
C ILE A 102 36.97 58.67 -10.84
N PRO A 103 36.82 59.93 -10.40
CA PRO A 103 35.84 60.87 -10.97
C PRO A 103 36.12 61.12 -12.46
N GLY A 104 35.07 61.11 -13.28
CA GLY A 104 35.16 61.33 -14.73
C GLY A 104 35.80 60.18 -15.53
N GLN A 105 36.19 59.07 -14.91
CA GLN A 105 36.73 57.90 -15.59
C GLN A 105 35.78 56.69 -15.52
N THR A 106 35.94 55.80 -16.50
CA THR A 106 35.22 54.52 -16.53
C THR A 106 36.07 53.44 -15.88
N THR A 107 35.63 52.92 -14.74
CA THR A 107 36.29 51.81 -14.04
C THR A 107 35.67 50.48 -14.49
N THR A 108 36.50 49.53 -14.92
CA THR A 108 36.00 48.22 -15.38
C THR A 108 36.05 47.17 -14.27
N VAL A 109 34.90 46.55 -13.95
CA VAL A 109 34.79 45.51 -12.92
C VAL A 109 33.93 44.36 -13.42
N ASN A 110 34.46 43.14 -13.38
CA ASN A 110 33.70 41.95 -13.75
C ASN A 110 33.13 41.26 -12.53
N GLY A 111 31.90 40.76 -12.65
CA GLY A 111 31.22 40.00 -11.60
C GLY A 111 31.15 38.52 -11.97
N ASN A 112 31.66 37.65 -11.10
CA ASN A 112 31.52 36.20 -11.29
C ASN A 112 30.46 35.67 -10.31
N LEU A 113 29.33 35.21 -10.83
CA LEU A 113 28.24 34.64 -10.03
C LEU A 113 28.30 33.12 -10.06
N ARG A 114 28.16 32.46 -8.91
CA ARG A 114 28.11 31.00 -8.81
C ARG A 114 26.65 30.53 -8.81
N PRO A 115 26.25 29.55 -9.62
CA PRO A 115 24.92 28.96 -9.55
C PRO A 115 24.63 28.43 -8.14
N GLU A 116 23.42 28.62 -7.66
CA GLU A 116 22.91 28.01 -6.44
C GLU A 116 22.09 26.78 -6.83
N PHE A 117 22.59 25.59 -6.52
CA PHE A 117 21.87 24.34 -6.78
C PHE A 117 21.00 24.03 -5.55
N TYR A 118 19.69 23.93 -5.75
CA TYR A 118 18.78 23.40 -4.74
C TYR A 118 18.72 21.88 -4.92
N GLU A 119 19.20 21.15 -3.91
CA GLU A 119 18.98 19.71 -3.81
C GLU A 119 17.51 19.51 -3.40
N MET A 120 16.66 19.13 -4.35
CA MET A 120 15.26 18.80 -4.05
C MET A 120 15.19 17.36 -3.55
N GLU A 121 14.27 17.09 -2.63
CA GLU A 121 14.00 15.73 -2.17
C GLU A 121 13.57 14.84 -3.35
N GLU A 122 14.00 13.58 -3.31
CA GLU A 122 13.69 12.57 -4.30
C GLU A 122 12.17 12.42 -4.45
N TYR A 123 11.67 12.53 -5.68
CA TYR A 123 10.27 12.31 -6.00
C TYR A 123 10.13 10.98 -6.74
N GLU A 124 9.65 9.96 -6.03
CA GLU A 124 9.36 8.65 -6.60
C GLU A 124 7.95 8.67 -7.22
N VAL A 125 7.87 8.37 -8.51
CA VAL A 125 6.59 8.13 -9.19
C VAL A 125 6.33 6.63 -9.15
N THR A 126 5.64 6.18 -8.11
CA THR A 126 5.08 4.82 -8.08
C THR A 126 3.85 4.78 -8.97
N ALA A 127 3.99 4.20 -10.16
CA ALA A 127 2.84 3.77 -10.94
C ALA A 127 2.39 2.40 -10.42
N GLU A 128 1.32 2.37 -9.62
CA GLU A 128 0.59 1.12 -9.41
C GLU A 128 0.02 0.71 -10.78
N GLU A 129 0.58 -0.35 -11.36
CA GLU A 129 0.09 -0.94 -12.60
C GLU A 129 -1.27 -1.59 -12.32
N PHE A 130 -2.32 -0.79 -12.19
CA PHE A 130 -3.69 -1.24 -12.36
C PHE A 130 -3.86 -1.61 -13.82
N THR A 131 -3.28 -2.74 -14.24
CA THR A 131 -3.66 -3.33 -15.50
C THR A 131 -5.15 -3.61 -15.37
N GLN A 132 -5.96 -2.91 -16.17
CA GLN A 132 -7.39 -3.10 -16.18
C GLN A 132 -7.62 -4.60 -16.37
N GLN A 133 -8.13 -5.30 -15.35
CA GLN A 133 -8.26 -6.77 -15.36
C GLN A 133 -8.97 -7.24 -16.62
N THR A 134 -9.89 -6.42 -17.13
CA THR A 134 -10.59 -6.63 -18.39
C THR A 134 -9.65 -6.75 -19.60
N GLU A 135 -8.60 -5.94 -19.72
CA GLU A 135 -7.63 -6.01 -20.83
C GLU A 135 -6.74 -7.26 -20.76
N GLN A 136 -6.22 -7.60 -19.58
CA GLN A 136 -5.45 -8.84 -19.39
C GLN A 136 -6.30 -10.08 -19.73
N ILE A 137 -7.56 -10.10 -19.28
CA ILE A 137 -8.50 -11.18 -19.61
C ILE A 137 -8.74 -11.29 -21.12
N LEU A 138 -8.85 -10.17 -21.83
CA LEU A 138 -9.03 -10.16 -23.28
C LEU A 138 -7.78 -10.68 -24.00
N PHE A 139 -6.60 -10.29 -23.52
CA PHE A 139 -5.32 -10.78 -24.05
C PHE A 139 -5.15 -12.29 -23.79
N ASP A 140 -5.45 -12.76 -22.58
CA ASP A 140 -5.40 -14.19 -22.22
C ASP A 140 -6.35 -15.02 -23.09
N ARG A 141 -7.57 -14.51 -23.33
CA ARG A 141 -8.54 -15.14 -24.25
C ARG A 141 -8.01 -15.19 -25.68
N GLN A 142 -7.33 -14.14 -26.14
CA GLN A 142 -6.76 -14.07 -27.49
C GLN A 142 -5.57 -15.02 -27.67
N GLN A 143 -4.71 -15.14 -26.67
CA GLN A 143 -3.52 -16.01 -26.70
C GLN A 143 -3.86 -17.47 -26.42
N SER A 144 -5.00 -17.76 -25.79
CA SER A 144 -5.43 -19.12 -25.50
C SER A 144 -5.69 -19.91 -26.80
N SER A 145 -5.04 -21.07 -26.90
CA SER A 145 -5.28 -22.07 -27.95
C SER A 145 -6.62 -22.80 -27.79
N SER A 146 -7.34 -22.52 -26.71
CA SER A 146 -8.53 -23.23 -26.27
C SER A 146 -9.69 -22.24 -26.02
N LEU A 147 -10.94 -22.70 -26.11
CA LEU A 147 -12.09 -21.82 -25.91
C LEU A 147 -12.25 -21.52 -24.41
N VAL A 148 -11.74 -20.36 -24.01
CA VAL A 148 -11.78 -19.86 -22.64
C VAL A 148 -12.76 -18.69 -22.54
N ASP A 149 -13.63 -18.73 -21.54
CA ASP A 149 -14.46 -17.60 -21.14
C ASP A 149 -14.09 -17.23 -19.71
N ALA A 150 -13.72 -15.97 -19.47
CA ALA A 150 -13.20 -15.55 -18.17
C ALA A 150 -13.81 -14.22 -17.70
N LEU A 151 -14.30 -14.17 -16.48
CA LEU A 151 -14.89 -12.96 -15.89
C LEU A 151 -13.98 -12.48 -14.76
N GLY A 152 -13.75 -11.17 -14.65
CA GLY A 152 -12.89 -10.55 -13.62
C GLY A 152 -13.67 -9.90 -12.48
N SER A 153 -12.98 -9.53 -11.40
CA SER A 153 -13.57 -8.99 -10.17
C SER A 153 -14.39 -7.71 -10.37
N GLU A 154 -13.99 -6.88 -11.35
CA GLU A 154 -14.74 -5.70 -11.77
C GLU A 154 -16.15 -6.06 -12.28
N GLN A 155 -16.25 -7.14 -13.05
CA GLN A 155 -17.52 -7.62 -13.61
C GLN A 155 -18.37 -8.27 -12.52
N PHE A 156 -17.77 -8.99 -11.57
CA PHE A 156 -18.50 -9.58 -10.44
C PHE A 156 -19.22 -8.52 -9.62
N SER A 157 -18.51 -7.41 -9.36
CA SER A 157 -19.01 -6.26 -8.61
C SER A 157 -20.17 -5.58 -9.35
N LYS A 158 -20.04 -5.37 -10.67
CA LYS A 158 -21.13 -4.82 -11.52
C LYS A 158 -22.35 -5.74 -11.58
N LEU A 159 -22.15 -7.04 -11.52
CA LEU A 159 -23.21 -8.05 -11.57
C LEU A 159 -23.87 -8.29 -10.20
N GLY A 160 -23.31 -7.74 -9.12
CA GLY A 160 -23.80 -7.94 -7.76
C GLY A 160 -23.72 -9.40 -7.29
N ALA A 161 -22.76 -10.17 -7.81
CA ALA A 161 -22.63 -11.58 -7.48
C ALA A 161 -21.90 -11.76 -6.14
N GLY A 162 -22.50 -12.47 -5.19
CA GLY A 162 -21.94 -12.67 -3.84
C GLY A 162 -21.03 -13.89 -3.71
N ASP A 163 -21.11 -14.84 -4.63
CA ASP A 163 -20.41 -16.12 -4.59
C ASP A 163 -19.99 -16.61 -5.99
N ALA A 164 -19.09 -17.60 -6.05
CA ALA A 164 -18.62 -18.15 -7.31
C ALA A 164 -19.73 -18.82 -8.12
N GLY A 165 -20.76 -19.38 -7.48
CA GLY A 165 -21.90 -19.99 -8.17
C GLY A 165 -22.68 -18.95 -9.00
N GLN A 166 -22.96 -17.80 -8.41
CA GLN A 166 -23.64 -16.68 -9.08
C GLN A 166 -22.78 -16.08 -10.19
N ILE A 167 -21.46 -16.01 -10.00
CA ILE A 167 -20.53 -15.54 -11.04
C ILE A 167 -20.53 -16.52 -12.22
N VAL A 168 -20.31 -17.80 -11.95
CA VAL A 168 -20.21 -18.86 -12.97
C VAL A 168 -21.51 -18.99 -13.76
N ALA A 169 -22.67 -18.75 -13.15
CA ALA A 169 -23.96 -18.72 -13.84
C ALA A 169 -24.08 -17.60 -14.90
N ARG A 170 -23.19 -16.60 -14.89
CA ARG A 170 -23.12 -15.53 -15.91
C ARG A 170 -22.17 -15.86 -17.05
N VAL A 171 -21.32 -16.88 -16.88
CA VAL A 171 -20.43 -17.36 -17.94
C VAL A 171 -21.26 -18.06 -19.01
N THR A 172 -20.96 -17.80 -20.27
CA THR A 172 -21.74 -18.34 -21.39
C THR A 172 -21.64 -19.86 -21.43
N GLY A 173 -22.76 -20.56 -21.61
CA GLY A 173 -22.78 -22.03 -21.69
C GLY A 173 -22.46 -22.75 -20.38
N VAL A 174 -22.50 -22.05 -19.25
CA VAL A 174 -22.47 -22.65 -17.92
C VAL A 174 -23.79 -22.38 -17.22
N SER A 175 -24.34 -23.40 -16.58
CA SER A 175 -25.51 -23.30 -15.72
C SER A 175 -25.16 -23.79 -14.32
N VAL A 176 -25.86 -23.31 -13.30
CA VAL A 176 -25.62 -23.73 -11.92
C VAL A 176 -26.89 -24.39 -11.38
N VAL A 177 -26.77 -25.65 -10.98
CA VAL A 177 -27.85 -26.45 -10.42
C VAL A 177 -27.90 -26.24 -8.90
N GLY A 178 -29.05 -25.78 -8.42
CA GLY A 178 -29.28 -25.54 -6.99
C GLY A 178 -28.38 -24.47 -6.38
N GLY A 179 -27.86 -23.54 -7.20
CA GLY A 179 -27.01 -22.42 -6.76
C GLY A 179 -25.56 -22.80 -6.39
N LYS A 180 -25.21 -24.09 -6.44
CA LYS A 180 -23.95 -24.61 -5.88
C LYS A 180 -23.11 -25.47 -6.82
N TYR A 181 -23.72 -26.18 -7.78
CA TYR A 181 -23.00 -27.08 -8.68
C TYR A 181 -23.04 -26.54 -10.11
N ALA A 182 -21.88 -26.27 -10.70
CA ALA A 182 -21.81 -25.86 -12.10
C ALA A 182 -21.92 -27.04 -13.07
N VAL A 183 -22.57 -26.78 -14.19
CA VAL A 183 -22.81 -27.68 -15.31
C VAL A 183 -22.35 -26.94 -16.55
N VAL A 184 -21.32 -27.45 -17.21
CA VAL A 184 -20.76 -26.83 -18.41
C VAL A 184 -21.29 -27.55 -19.64
N ARG A 185 -21.90 -26.81 -20.58
CA ARG A 185 -22.48 -27.34 -21.83
C ARG A 185 -23.48 -28.48 -21.63
N GLY A 186 -24.24 -28.46 -20.54
CA GLY A 186 -25.25 -29.47 -20.23
C GLY A 186 -24.69 -30.81 -19.71
N LEU A 187 -23.37 -30.91 -19.52
CA LEU A 187 -22.74 -32.06 -18.89
C LEU A 187 -22.72 -31.89 -17.37
N SER A 188 -23.11 -32.95 -16.66
CA SER A 188 -23.28 -32.93 -15.20
C SER A 188 -21.97 -32.66 -14.45
N ASP A 189 -22.10 -32.39 -13.15
CA ASP A 189 -20.99 -32.06 -12.23
C ASP A 189 -19.87 -33.13 -12.16
N ARG A 190 -20.14 -34.34 -12.66
CA ARG A 190 -19.15 -35.42 -12.80
C ARG A 190 -18.13 -35.17 -13.91
N TYR A 191 -18.48 -34.38 -14.93
CA TYR A 191 -17.64 -34.08 -16.08
C TYR A 191 -17.06 -32.66 -16.04
N THR A 192 -17.38 -31.90 -15.00
CA THR A 192 -16.85 -30.57 -14.74
C THR A 192 -15.85 -30.67 -13.59
N ARG A 193 -14.68 -30.05 -13.77
CA ARG A 193 -13.69 -29.90 -12.70
C ARG A 193 -13.61 -28.47 -12.24
N THR A 194 -13.41 -28.28 -10.95
CA THR A 194 -13.13 -26.97 -10.36
C THR A 194 -11.69 -26.96 -9.86
N LEU A 195 -10.93 -26.00 -10.38
CA LEU A 195 -9.60 -25.65 -9.93
C LEU A 195 -9.68 -24.39 -9.07
N LEU A 196 -8.80 -24.30 -8.07
CA LEU A 196 -8.53 -23.10 -7.30
C LEU A 196 -7.05 -22.79 -7.49
N ASN A 197 -6.75 -21.67 -8.14
CA ASN A 197 -5.38 -21.30 -8.52
C ASN A 197 -4.66 -22.42 -9.28
N GLY A 198 -5.36 -23.11 -10.20
CA GLY A 198 -4.81 -24.23 -10.96
C GLY A 198 -4.73 -25.58 -10.21
N VAL A 199 -5.11 -25.65 -8.93
CA VAL A 199 -5.13 -26.90 -8.14
C VAL A 199 -6.55 -27.44 -8.02
N GLU A 200 -6.74 -28.74 -8.25
CA GLU A 200 -8.06 -29.37 -8.16
C GLU A 200 -8.61 -29.32 -6.72
N VAL A 201 -9.84 -28.81 -6.58
CA VAL A 201 -10.54 -28.77 -5.31
C VAL A 201 -11.48 -29.97 -5.21
N PRO A 202 -11.32 -30.83 -4.19
CA PRO A 202 -12.23 -31.95 -3.98
C PRO A 202 -13.59 -31.48 -3.45
N SER A 203 -14.63 -32.26 -3.73
CA SER A 203 -15.94 -32.06 -3.12
C SER A 203 -16.00 -32.64 -1.70
N ALA A 204 -16.81 -32.01 -0.84
CA ALA A 204 -17.16 -32.55 0.47
C ALA A 204 -18.24 -33.66 0.39
N ASP A 205 -18.90 -33.79 -0.76
CA ASP A 205 -19.93 -34.81 -1.01
C ASP A 205 -19.30 -36.02 -1.74
N PRO A 206 -19.31 -37.23 -1.16
CA PRO A 206 -18.70 -38.41 -1.78
C PRO A 206 -19.38 -38.85 -3.09
N TYR A 207 -20.59 -38.36 -3.39
CA TYR A 207 -21.32 -38.70 -4.62
C TYR A 207 -21.09 -37.71 -5.77
N LYS A 208 -20.42 -36.59 -5.52
CA LYS A 208 -20.18 -35.51 -6.49
C LYS A 208 -18.71 -35.19 -6.60
N LEU A 209 -18.26 -34.90 -7.82
CA LEU A 209 -16.87 -34.54 -8.08
C LEU A 209 -16.65 -33.04 -7.96
N SER A 210 -17.59 -32.22 -8.42
CA SER A 210 -17.48 -30.77 -8.29
C SER A 210 -17.72 -30.30 -6.84
N PRO A 211 -16.90 -29.38 -6.30
CA PRO A 211 -17.14 -28.74 -5.03
C PRO A 211 -18.36 -27.80 -5.09
N GLN A 212 -18.83 -27.38 -3.92
CA GLN A 212 -19.90 -26.40 -3.81
C GLN A 212 -19.34 -25.00 -4.04
N LEU A 213 -19.83 -24.30 -5.06
CA LEU A 213 -19.29 -23.00 -5.49
C LEU A 213 -19.71 -21.84 -4.57
N ASP A 214 -20.78 -22.00 -3.80
CA ASP A 214 -21.26 -21.03 -2.80
C ASP A 214 -20.29 -20.85 -1.61
N LEU A 215 -19.37 -21.81 -1.43
CA LEU A 215 -18.31 -21.75 -0.42
C LEU A 215 -17.25 -20.68 -0.75
N PHE A 216 -17.15 -20.25 -2.02
CA PHE A 216 -16.17 -19.27 -2.48
C PHE A 216 -16.83 -17.88 -2.59
N PRO A 217 -16.57 -16.95 -1.66
CA PRO A 217 -17.12 -15.61 -1.72
C PRO A 217 -16.48 -14.83 -2.87
N SER A 218 -17.26 -14.03 -3.59
CA SER A 218 -16.75 -13.20 -4.69
C SER A 218 -15.64 -12.22 -4.26
N ALA A 219 -15.66 -11.78 -3.01
CA ALA A 219 -14.64 -10.89 -2.44
C ALA A 219 -13.22 -11.49 -2.43
N MET A 220 -13.08 -12.82 -2.37
CA MET A 220 -11.77 -13.49 -2.40
C MET A 220 -11.32 -13.86 -3.82
N ILE A 221 -12.18 -13.69 -4.81
CA ILE A 221 -11.95 -14.15 -6.18
C ILE A 221 -11.53 -12.97 -7.03
N ASP A 222 -10.40 -13.13 -7.71
CA ASP A 222 -9.91 -12.15 -8.67
C ASP A 222 -10.53 -12.37 -10.05
N ARG A 223 -10.50 -13.62 -10.51
CA ARG A 223 -11.00 -14.02 -11.83
C ARG A 223 -11.50 -15.45 -11.79
N ILE A 224 -12.52 -15.72 -12.61
CA ILE A 224 -12.95 -17.09 -12.91
C ILE A 224 -12.74 -17.33 -14.39
N SER A 225 -12.05 -18.40 -14.73
CA SER A 225 -11.78 -18.84 -16.09
C SER A 225 -12.47 -20.17 -16.35
N VAL A 226 -13.25 -20.26 -17.42
CA VAL A 226 -13.92 -21.50 -17.82
C VAL A 226 -13.39 -21.92 -19.17
N SER A 227 -12.60 -22.99 -19.18
CA SER A 227 -12.16 -23.64 -20.40
C SER A 227 -13.19 -24.70 -20.80
N LYS A 228 -13.68 -24.59 -22.03
CA LYS A 228 -14.73 -25.47 -22.55
C LYS A 228 -14.17 -26.53 -23.50
N THR A 229 -12.86 -26.57 -23.68
CA THR A 229 -12.16 -27.49 -24.56
C THR A 229 -11.08 -28.19 -23.75
N PHE A 230 -10.93 -29.48 -23.97
CA PHE A 230 -9.89 -30.27 -23.32
C PHE A 230 -8.53 -29.92 -23.91
N THR A 231 -7.59 -29.58 -23.03
CA THR A 231 -6.18 -29.31 -23.38
C THR A 231 -5.25 -30.21 -22.56
N PRO A 232 -4.07 -30.61 -23.07
CA PRO A 232 -3.20 -31.60 -22.40
C PRO A 232 -2.65 -31.14 -21.04
N ASP A 233 -2.67 -29.84 -20.76
CA ASP A 233 -2.27 -29.20 -19.51
C ASP A 233 -3.32 -29.33 -18.39
N GLN A 234 -4.54 -29.79 -18.68
CA GLN A 234 -5.61 -29.90 -17.69
C GLN A 234 -5.70 -31.30 -17.05
N PRO A 235 -6.18 -31.39 -15.79
CA PRO A 235 -6.41 -32.67 -15.14
C PRO A 235 -7.37 -33.58 -15.91
N GLY A 236 -7.00 -34.86 -16.04
CA GLY A 236 -7.72 -35.83 -16.86
C GLY A 236 -9.09 -36.20 -16.29
N GLY A 237 -10.14 -36.18 -17.12
CA GLY A 237 -11.55 -36.46 -16.76
C GLY A 237 -12.48 -35.25 -16.86
N THR A 238 -11.95 -34.10 -17.32
CA THR A 238 -12.74 -32.93 -17.67
C THR A 238 -13.41 -33.10 -19.04
N GLY A 239 -14.63 -33.66 -19.06
CA GLY A 239 -15.40 -33.87 -20.29
C GLY A 239 -16.29 -32.68 -20.69
N GLY A 240 -16.77 -31.91 -19.72
CA GLY A 240 -17.67 -30.77 -19.92
C GLY A 240 -16.96 -29.41 -19.94
N GLY A 241 -15.95 -29.25 -19.10
CA GLY A 241 -15.12 -28.06 -19.02
C GLY A 241 -14.49 -27.91 -17.64
N THR A 242 -13.41 -27.13 -17.58
CA THR A 242 -12.69 -26.84 -16.33
C THR A 242 -13.01 -25.42 -15.90
N ILE A 243 -13.36 -25.24 -14.64
CA ILE A 243 -13.62 -23.95 -14.02
C ILE A 243 -12.45 -23.66 -13.08
N ASP A 244 -11.60 -22.70 -13.44
CA ASP A 244 -10.50 -22.25 -12.60
C ASP A 244 -10.87 -20.95 -11.89
N ILE A 245 -10.83 -21.00 -10.56
CA ILE A 245 -11.10 -19.88 -9.67
C ILE A 245 -9.74 -19.35 -9.22
N VAL A 246 -9.38 -18.16 -9.69
CA VAL A 246 -8.16 -17.47 -9.30
C VAL A 246 -8.50 -16.53 -8.16
N THR A 247 -7.86 -16.70 -7.01
CA THR A 247 -8.06 -15.85 -5.83
C THR A 247 -7.23 -14.58 -5.92
N LYS A 248 -7.67 -13.50 -5.28
CA LYS A 248 -6.87 -12.29 -5.11
C LYS A 248 -5.59 -12.62 -4.33
N SER A 249 -4.43 -12.20 -4.84
CA SER A 249 -3.14 -12.33 -4.14
C SER A 249 -3.11 -11.47 -2.87
N PHE A 250 -3.75 -10.30 -2.91
CA PHE A 250 -3.93 -9.42 -1.76
C PHE A 250 -5.37 -8.88 -1.70
N PRO A 251 -6.11 -9.07 -0.58
CA PRO A 251 -7.40 -8.44 -0.39
C PRO A 251 -7.25 -6.91 -0.33
N GLU A 252 -7.98 -6.19 -1.19
CA GLU A 252 -8.00 -4.71 -1.25
C GLU A 252 -8.68 -4.08 -0.02
N SER A 253 -9.51 -4.86 0.70
CA SER A 253 -10.18 -4.40 1.91
C SER A 253 -10.24 -5.53 2.96
N PRO A 254 -10.14 -5.19 4.25
CA PRO A 254 -10.31 -6.15 5.32
C PRO A 254 -11.74 -6.69 5.33
N PHE A 255 -11.91 -7.99 5.52
CA PHE A 255 -13.24 -8.60 5.57
C PHE A 255 -13.36 -9.60 6.73
N VAL A 256 -14.56 -9.64 7.31
CA VAL A 256 -14.94 -10.57 8.36
C VAL A 256 -16.25 -11.23 7.95
N LYS A 257 -16.26 -12.57 7.82
CA LYS A 257 -17.47 -13.34 7.49
C LYS A 257 -17.87 -14.20 8.68
N PHE A 258 -19.07 -13.96 9.18
CA PHE A 258 -19.71 -14.78 10.21
C PHE A 258 -20.79 -15.64 9.58
N THR A 259 -20.70 -16.97 9.70
CA THR A 259 -21.73 -17.89 9.20
C THR A 259 -22.31 -18.71 10.36
N LEU A 260 -23.60 -18.51 10.61
CA LEU A 260 -24.36 -19.22 11.64
C LEU A 260 -25.34 -20.19 10.97
N GLY A 261 -25.08 -21.50 11.10
CA GLY A 261 -25.92 -22.56 10.53
C GLY A 261 -26.66 -23.33 11.62
N THR A 262 -27.99 -23.36 11.55
CA THR A 262 -28.80 -24.29 12.35
C THR A 262 -29.43 -25.33 11.43
N SER A 263 -29.31 -26.62 11.78
CA SER A 263 -29.84 -27.70 10.97
C SER A 263 -30.79 -28.58 11.78
N TYR A 264 -31.98 -28.80 11.25
CA TYR A 264 -33.02 -29.62 11.88
C TYR A 264 -33.14 -30.95 11.12
N ASN A 265 -32.63 -32.03 11.72
CA ASN A 265 -32.79 -33.38 11.18
C ASN A 265 -33.89 -34.13 11.97
N PRO A 266 -35.05 -34.41 11.34
CA PRO A 266 -36.18 -35.05 12.02
C PRO A 266 -35.90 -36.50 12.46
N ASN A 267 -34.82 -37.13 11.97
CA ASN A 267 -34.46 -38.49 12.35
C ASN A 267 -33.64 -38.56 13.66
N SER A 268 -32.94 -37.48 14.02
CA SER A 268 -32.01 -37.42 15.16
C SER A 268 -32.36 -36.39 16.23
N ASN A 269 -32.94 -35.24 15.87
CA ASN A 269 -33.13 -34.11 16.79
C ASN A 269 -34.45 -34.26 17.55
N LEU A 270 -34.50 -33.83 18.82
CA LEU A 270 -35.70 -33.87 19.71
C LEU A 270 -36.25 -35.27 20.01
N LYS A 271 -35.51 -36.35 19.71
CA LYS A 271 -35.86 -37.68 20.22
C LYS A 271 -35.42 -37.78 21.68
N LYS A 272 -36.38 -38.12 22.55
CA LYS A 272 -36.16 -38.35 23.99
C LYS A 272 -35.27 -39.56 24.28
N ASN A 273 -35.05 -40.40 23.27
CA ASN A 273 -34.29 -41.63 23.35
C ASN A 273 -33.02 -41.59 22.46
N PHE A 274 -32.19 -40.55 22.60
CA PHE A 274 -30.88 -40.51 21.96
C PHE A 274 -29.80 -40.99 22.94
N LEU A 275 -28.95 -41.90 22.49
CA LEU A 275 -27.84 -42.41 23.29
C LEU A 275 -26.74 -41.35 23.33
N ALA A 276 -26.69 -40.59 24.42
CA ALA A 276 -25.66 -39.59 24.65
C ALA A 276 -24.67 -40.04 25.73
N ASP A 277 -23.43 -39.57 25.59
CA ASP A 277 -22.40 -39.73 26.62
C ASP A 277 -22.86 -38.99 27.91
N PRO A 278 -22.95 -39.67 29.06
CA PRO A 278 -23.46 -39.07 30.30
C PRO A 278 -22.67 -37.84 30.77
N ASP A 279 -21.38 -37.72 30.42
CA ASP A 279 -20.47 -36.74 31.04
C ASP A 279 -20.19 -35.47 30.21
N SER A 280 -20.91 -35.25 29.11
CA SER A 280 -20.66 -34.09 28.25
C SER A 280 -21.64 -32.94 28.49
N SER A 281 -21.29 -32.05 29.43
CA SER A 281 -22.02 -30.79 29.69
C SER A 281 -21.87 -29.76 28.55
N MET A 282 -20.80 -29.88 27.76
CA MET A 282 -20.49 -29.01 26.62
C MET A 282 -20.74 -29.68 25.26
N ALA A 283 -21.47 -30.81 25.23
CA ALA A 283 -21.79 -31.55 24.00
C ALA A 283 -22.40 -30.67 22.90
N TRP A 284 -23.19 -29.68 23.30
CA TRP A 284 -23.84 -28.73 22.40
C TRP A 284 -22.86 -27.80 21.67
N LEU A 285 -21.64 -27.63 22.19
CA LEU A 285 -20.53 -26.90 21.55
C LEU A 285 -19.56 -27.82 20.80
N ALA A 286 -19.84 -29.13 20.73
CA ALA A 286 -18.91 -30.14 20.22
C ALA A 286 -17.52 -30.09 20.86
N LEU A 287 -17.42 -29.54 22.07
CA LEU A 287 -16.18 -29.50 22.84
C LEU A 287 -16.08 -30.79 23.68
N PRO A 288 -14.92 -31.46 23.70
CA PRO A 288 -14.72 -32.58 24.59
C PRO A 288 -14.85 -32.07 26.04
N SER A 289 -15.63 -32.76 26.86
CA SER A 289 -15.54 -32.58 28.30
C SER A 289 -14.18 -33.07 28.79
N ALA A 290 -13.79 -32.66 30.01
CA ALA A 290 -12.59 -33.16 30.66
C ALA A 290 -12.52 -34.69 30.55
N PRO A 291 -11.34 -35.29 30.32
CA PRO A 291 -11.21 -36.73 30.20
C PRO A 291 -11.91 -37.38 31.39
N SER A 292 -12.73 -38.38 31.08
CA SER A 292 -13.42 -39.20 32.07
C SER A 292 -12.46 -39.49 33.21
N SER A 293 -12.97 -39.40 34.45
CA SER A 293 -12.22 -39.57 35.69
C SER A 293 -11.65 -41.00 35.83
N ILE A 294 -10.70 -41.33 34.96
CA ILE A 294 -9.73 -42.39 35.20
C ILE A 294 -8.93 -41.86 36.38
N SER A 295 -9.16 -42.45 37.55
CA SER A 295 -8.49 -42.06 38.77
C SER A 295 -6.97 -42.02 38.53
N SER A 296 -6.30 -40.99 39.09
CA SER A 296 -4.85 -40.83 39.00
C SER A 296 -4.07 -42.03 39.55
N GLU A 297 -4.76 -42.93 40.26
CA GLU A 297 -4.24 -44.21 40.73
C GLU A 297 -3.89 -45.17 39.58
N LEU A 298 -4.56 -45.08 38.42
CA LEU A 298 -4.26 -45.95 37.27
C LEU A 298 -2.90 -45.61 36.63
N PHE A 299 -2.48 -44.33 36.67
CA PHE A 299 -1.19 -43.89 36.13
C PHE A 299 0.00 -44.18 37.06
N GLY A 300 -0.26 -44.39 38.36
CA GLY A 300 0.76 -44.80 39.34
C GLY A 300 1.22 -46.26 39.21
N LEU A 301 0.53 -47.08 38.40
CA LEU A 301 0.74 -48.52 38.30
C LEU A 301 1.55 -48.97 37.07
N THR A 302 2.16 -48.04 36.32
CA THR A 302 3.08 -48.40 35.21
C THR A 302 4.35 -49.13 35.68
N SER A 303 4.62 -49.14 36.99
CA SER A 303 5.65 -49.97 37.62
C SER A 303 5.06 -51.25 38.20
N ALA A 304 4.48 -52.12 37.38
CA ALA A 304 4.21 -53.50 37.80
C ALA A 304 5.56 -54.21 38.01
N PRO A 305 5.88 -54.74 39.22
CA PRO A 305 7.12 -55.48 39.40
C PRO A 305 7.13 -56.73 38.53
N ALA A 306 8.29 -57.01 37.92
CA ALA A 306 8.48 -58.05 36.92
C ALA A 306 7.94 -59.41 37.39
N ARG A 307 7.18 -60.08 36.51
CA ARG A 307 6.64 -61.43 36.71
C ARG A 307 7.77 -62.41 37.07
N PRO A 308 7.78 -63.02 38.27
CA PRO A 308 8.79 -64.03 38.59
C PRO A 308 8.59 -65.28 37.73
N GLY A 309 9.67 -65.79 37.13
CA GLY A 309 9.66 -66.99 36.30
C GLY A 309 9.32 -68.27 37.07
N PRO A 310 8.90 -69.34 36.36
CA PRO A 310 8.38 -70.55 37.00
C PRO A 310 9.52 -71.39 37.57
N SER A 311 9.66 -71.43 38.89
CA SER A 311 10.35 -72.52 39.57
C SER A 311 9.42 -73.13 40.62
N VAL A 312 9.15 -74.42 40.43
CA VAL A 312 8.22 -75.22 41.23
C VAL A 312 8.97 -75.80 42.42
N SER A 313 8.37 -75.64 43.60
CA SER A 313 8.38 -76.54 44.77
C SER A 313 8.69 -75.84 46.11
N SER A 314 7.75 -76.00 47.05
CA SER A 314 7.69 -75.47 48.44
C SER A 314 7.50 -73.95 48.57
N GLU A 315 6.26 -73.49 48.51
CA GLU A 315 5.95 -72.07 48.58
C GLU A 315 5.63 -71.61 50.01
N ASN A 316 6.64 -71.02 50.66
CA ASN A 316 6.59 -70.34 51.95
C ASN A 316 5.39 -69.37 52.04
N GLN A 317 4.69 -69.37 53.18
CA GLN A 317 3.51 -68.56 53.48
C GLN A 317 3.66 -67.07 53.10
N ALA A 318 4.87 -66.52 53.15
CA ALA A 318 5.19 -65.15 52.75
C ALA A 318 4.96 -64.85 51.24
N ARG A 319 5.14 -65.84 50.35
CA ARG A 319 4.86 -65.71 48.90
C ARG A 319 3.37 -65.89 48.60
N ALA A 320 2.66 -66.65 49.43
CA ALA A 320 1.21 -66.77 49.34
C ALA A 320 0.50 -65.50 49.83
N SER A 321 1.03 -64.83 50.86
CA SER A 321 0.51 -63.55 51.33
C SER A 321 0.77 -62.42 50.33
N SER A 322 1.92 -62.38 49.66
CA SER A 322 2.18 -61.38 48.61
C SER A 322 1.27 -61.55 47.39
N ARG A 323 1.00 -62.79 46.97
CA ARG A 323 0.02 -63.06 45.90
C ARG A 323 -1.41 -62.71 46.30
N ARG A 324 -1.81 -62.97 47.55
CA ARG A 324 -3.13 -62.54 48.05
C ARG A 324 -3.24 -61.03 48.09
N ALA A 325 -2.25 -60.32 48.63
CA ALA A 325 -2.26 -58.85 48.64
C ALA A 325 -2.32 -58.25 47.24
N GLN A 326 -1.65 -58.85 46.25
CA GLN A 326 -1.75 -58.44 44.84
C GLN A 326 -3.12 -58.75 44.23
N ALA A 327 -3.69 -59.92 44.52
CA ALA A 327 -5.02 -60.30 44.06
C ALA A 327 -6.11 -59.42 44.69
N ASP A 328 -5.97 -59.07 45.97
CA ASP A 328 -6.88 -58.20 46.71
C ASP A 328 -6.77 -56.74 46.23
N ALA A 329 -5.56 -56.26 45.90
CA ALA A 329 -5.36 -54.95 45.26
C ALA A 329 -5.97 -54.91 43.85
N ALA A 330 -5.77 -55.95 43.05
CA ALA A 330 -6.38 -56.05 41.72
C ALA A 330 -7.92 -56.19 41.79
N ALA A 331 -8.44 -56.92 42.77
CA ALA A 331 -9.87 -57.04 43.02
C ALA A 331 -10.48 -55.72 43.51
N GLY A 332 -9.78 -54.98 44.37
CA GLY A 332 -10.17 -53.63 44.80
C GLY A 332 -10.22 -52.64 43.63
N LEU A 333 -9.23 -52.68 42.73
CA LEU A 333 -9.21 -51.86 41.51
C LEU A 333 -10.36 -52.21 40.55
N MET A 334 -10.68 -53.50 40.40
CA MET A 334 -11.84 -53.94 39.60
C MET A 334 -13.17 -53.49 40.24
N GLN A 335 -13.21 -53.33 41.55
CA GLN A 335 -14.37 -52.85 42.30
C GLN A 335 -14.49 -51.32 42.24
N GLU A 336 -13.37 -50.58 42.20
CA GLU A 336 -13.31 -49.11 42.00
C GLU A 336 -13.55 -48.68 40.56
N LEU A 337 -13.09 -49.46 39.57
CA LEU A 337 -13.44 -49.24 38.15
C LEU A 337 -14.94 -49.32 37.90
N GLY A 338 -15.70 -49.86 38.87
CA GLY A 338 -17.14 -50.03 38.81
C GLY A 338 -17.57 -50.84 37.60
N THR A 339 -18.87 -51.05 37.43
CA THR A 339 -19.37 -51.37 36.10
C THR A 339 -19.20 -50.12 35.26
N ALA A 340 -18.13 -50.03 34.47
CA ALA A 340 -17.99 -48.99 33.47
C ALA A 340 -19.25 -49.02 32.60
N ASN A 341 -20.16 -48.08 32.86
CA ASN A 341 -21.49 -48.09 32.28
C ASN A 341 -21.36 -47.44 30.89
N PHE A 342 -20.82 -48.20 29.94
CA PHE A 342 -20.74 -47.82 28.52
C PHE A 342 -22.12 -47.81 27.85
N ALA A 343 -23.18 -48.13 28.60
CA ALA A 343 -24.55 -47.98 28.15
C ALA A 343 -24.85 -46.49 27.99
N GLY A 344 -25.01 -46.03 26.75
CA GLY A 344 -25.43 -44.66 26.47
C GLY A 344 -26.70 -44.33 27.25
N THR A 345 -26.67 -43.21 27.97
CA THR A 345 -27.86 -42.76 28.71
C THR A 345 -28.83 -42.11 27.73
N GLN A 346 -30.12 -42.42 27.88
CA GLN A 346 -31.17 -41.82 27.05
C GLN A 346 -31.30 -40.35 27.44
N ARG A 347 -30.84 -39.45 26.58
CA ARG A 347 -30.95 -38.00 26.76
C ARG A 347 -31.61 -37.40 25.51
N GLU A 348 -32.21 -36.23 25.68
CA GLU A 348 -32.75 -35.49 24.55
C GLU A 348 -31.60 -35.02 23.65
N SER A 349 -31.68 -35.37 22.36
CA SER A 349 -30.64 -35.02 21.39
C SER A 349 -30.53 -33.49 21.24
N PRO A 350 -29.34 -32.89 21.40
CA PRO A 350 -29.15 -31.47 21.15
C PRO A 350 -29.40 -31.12 19.68
N LEU A 351 -29.78 -29.87 19.42
CA LEU A 351 -29.90 -29.37 18.04
C LEU A 351 -28.52 -29.37 17.38
N ASN A 352 -28.45 -29.84 16.13
CA ASN A 352 -27.22 -29.81 15.37
C ASN A 352 -26.97 -28.38 14.84
N THR A 353 -26.12 -27.65 15.55
CA THR A 353 -25.68 -26.28 15.22
C THR A 353 -24.22 -26.28 14.82
N SER A 354 -23.89 -25.67 13.69
CA SER A 354 -22.51 -25.46 13.26
C SER A 354 -22.17 -23.97 13.31
N PHE A 355 -21.00 -23.68 13.88
CA PHE A 355 -20.45 -22.34 13.96
C PHE A 355 -19.14 -22.31 13.16
N VAL A 356 -19.07 -21.47 12.13
CA VAL A 356 -17.84 -21.28 11.36
C VAL A 356 -17.56 -19.78 11.26
N SER A 357 -16.39 -19.38 11.73
CA SER A 357 -15.90 -18.00 11.66
C SER A 357 -14.64 -17.95 10.80
N SER A 358 -14.61 -17.06 9.81
CA SER A 358 -13.42 -16.79 9.00
C SER A 358 -13.14 -15.30 8.96
N ALA A 359 -11.91 -14.90 9.27
CA ALA A 359 -11.45 -13.52 9.21
C ALA A 359 -10.14 -13.46 8.41
N GLY A 360 -9.99 -12.42 7.58
CA GLY A 360 -8.78 -12.15 6.80
C GLY A 360 -8.45 -10.67 6.83
N GLU A 361 -7.18 -10.34 7.07
CA GLU A 361 -6.68 -8.97 7.14
C GLU A 361 -5.40 -8.85 6.30
N THR A 362 -5.27 -7.74 5.56
CA THR A 362 -4.06 -7.40 4.81
C THR A 362 -3.31 -6.32 5.59
N LYS A 363 -2.05 -6.56 5.96
CA LYS A 363 -1.18 -5.54 6.55
C LYS A 363 -0.10 -5.17 5.53
N THR A 364 -0.12 -3.94 5.04
CA THR A 364 0.94 -3.38 4.20
C THR A 364 2.22 -3.27 5.03
N VAL A 365 3.31 -3.90 4.58
CA VAL A 365 4.59 -3.89 5.32
C VAL A 365 5.50 -2.75 4.88
N PHE A 366 5.32 -2.19 3.69
CA PHE A 366 5.89 -0.90 3.28
C PHE A 366 4.92 -0.23 2.31
N GLY A 367 4.82 1.10 2.42
CA GLY A 367 3.91 1.94 1.66
C GLY A 367 4.29 2.05 0.20
#